data_AF-E4XC17-F1
#
_entry.id   AF-E4XC17-F1
#
_cell.length_a   1.000
_cell.length_b   1.000
_cell.length_c   1.000
_cell.angle_alpha   90.00
_cell.angle_beta   90.00
_cell.angle_gamma   90.00
#
_symmetry.space_group_name_H-M   'P 1'
#
loop_
_entity.id
_entity.type
_entity.pdbx_description
1 polymer ?
#
loop_
_entity_poly.entity_id
_entity_poly.type
_entity_poly.pdbx_seq_one_letter_code
_entity_poly.pdbx_strand_id
1 'polypeptide(L)'
;MGDAILRTHGKTYEVGQSRDVVGYAAGGTTEDYAYHPDNGLDIPYAWVYELRDDGKYGFLLGPDEIIPTAEEVVASFIELRNHLFSQ
;
A
#
# COMPACT_ATOMS: atom_id res chain seq x y z
N MET A 1 -3.04 7.19 5.23
CA MET A 1 -2.41 6.79 3.94
C MET A 1 -3.40 6.90 2.78
N GLY A 2 -4.53 6.18 2.78
CA GLY A 2 -5.54 6.26 1.71
C GLY A 2 -6.05 7.69 1.42
N ASP A 3 -6.33 8.49 2.45
CA ASP A 3 -6.77 9.88 2.26
C ASP A 3 -5.73 10.76 1.53
N ALA A 4 -4.44 10.50 1.73
CA ALA A 4 -3.39 11.24 1.04
C ALA A 4 -3.37 10.90 -0.45
N ILE A 5 -3.58 9.63 -0.81
CA ILE A 5 -3.71 9.18 -2.20
C ILE A 5 -4.91 9.86 -2.86
N LEU A 6 -6.06 9.84 -2.17
CA LEU A 6 -7.30 10.47 -2.66
C LEU A 6 -7.10 11.97 -2.94
N ARG A 7 -6.39 12.68 -2.06
CA ARG A 7 -6.11 14.12 -2.26
C ARG A 7 -5.14 14.42 -3.40
N THR A 8 -4.22 13.51 -3.73
CA THR A 8 -3.20 13.75 -4.77
C THR A 8 -3.81 13.70 -6.17
N HIS A 9 -4.47 12.60 -6.55
CA HIS A 9 -5.02 12.42 -7.90
C HIS A 9 -6.46 11.88 -7.94
N GLY A 10 -7.17 11.86 -6.80
CA GLY A 10 -8.58 11.44 -6.74
C GLY A 10 -8.79 9.93 -6.81
N LYS A 11 -7.75 9.11 -6.66
CA LYS A 11 -7.88 7.65 -6.63
C LYS A 11 -8.26 7.16 -5.24
N THR A 12 -9.13 6.16 -5.21
CA THR A 12 -9.53 5.50 -3.96
C THR A 12 -8.79 4.17 -3.89
N TYR A 13 -8.11 3.93 -2.78
CA TYR A 13 -7.50 2.65 -2.46
C TYR A 13 -8.24 2.06 -1.27
N GLU A 14 -8.53 0.76 -1.32
CA GLU A 14 -9.07 0.05 -0.17
C GLU A 14 -7.95 -0.17 0.87
N VAL A 15 -8.26 0.06 2.15
CA VAL A 15 -7.31 -0.03 3.26
C VAL A 15 -7.82 -1.04 4.27
N GLY A 16 -7.03 -2.08 4.53
CA GLY A 16 -7.39 -3.16 5.43
C GLY A 16 -6.32 -4.25 5.50
N GLN A 17 -6.71 -5.40 6.06
CA GLN A 17 -5.86 -6.59 6.04
C GLN A 17 -5.73 -7.10 4.61
N SER A 18 -4.51 -7.48 4.18
CA SER A 18 -4.23 -7.90 2.80
C SER A 18 -5.20 -9.00 2.33
N ARG A 19 -5.51 -9.98 3.18
CA ARG A 19 -6.44 -11.07 2.85
C ARG A 19 -7.85 -10.60 2.50
N ASP A 20 -8.32 -9.53 3.17
CA ASP A 20 -9.68 -9.04 3.05
C ASP A 20 -9.76 -8.11 1.82
N VAL A 21 -8.75 -7.26 1.63
CA VAL A 21 -8.66 -6.32 0.50
C VAL A 21 -8.40 -7.03 -0.83
N VAL A 22 -7.45 -7.97 -0.85
CA VAL A 22 -7.10 -8.72 -2.07
C VAL A 22 -8.13 -9.82 -2.35
N GLY A 23 -8.94 -10.20 -1.36
CA GLY A 23 -10.05 -11.14 -1.51
C GLY A 23 -9.66 -12.63 -1.39
N TYR A 24 -8.44 -12.94 -0.94
CA TYR A 24 -8.02 -14.30 -0.62
C TYR A 24 -6.92 -14.34 0.45
N ALA A 25 -6.86 -15.43 1.22
CA ALA A 25 -5.77 -15.66 2.16
C ALA A 25 -4.52 -16.17 1.46
N ALA A 26 -3.38 -15.51 1.72
CA ALA A 26 -2.05 -15.94 1.31
C ALA A 26 -1.19 -16.19 2.56
N GLY A 27 -0.38 -17.26 2.53
CA GLY A 27 0.59 -17.55 3.59
C GLY A 27 2.02 -17.33 3.13
N GLY A 28 2.90 -16.95 4.05
CA GLY A 28 4.32 -16.71 3.74
C GLY A 28 4.57 -15.40 2.99
N THR A 29 3.68 -14.42 3.14
CA THR A 29 3.86 -13.09 2.55
C THR A 29 4.96 -12.32 3.28
N THR A 30 5.54 -11.33 2.58
CA THR A 30 6.71 -10.61 3.12
C THR A 30 6.30 -9.69 4.26
N GLU A 31 5.12 -9.07 4.18
CA GLU A 31 4.59 -8.21 5.24
C GLU A 31 4.27 -9.00 6.51
N ASP A 32 3.74 -10.23 6.40
CA ASP A 32 3.47 -11.09 7.55
C ASP A 32 4.78 -11.52 8.23
N TYR A 33 5.79 -11.95 7.45
CA TYR A 33 7.09 -12.31 7.99
C TYR A 33 7.81 -11.11 8.64
N ALA A 34 7.72 -9.93 8.03
CA ALA A 34 8.30 -8.72 8.59
C ALA A 34 7.65 -8.34 9.93
N TYR A 35 6.31 -8.45 10.02
CA TYR A 35 5.56 -8.09 11.22
C TYR A 35 5.66 -9.11 12.35
N HIS A 36 5.78 -10.41 12.05
CA HIS A 36 5.65 -11.46 13.05
C HIS A 36 6.69 -11.33 14.18
N PRO A 37 6.28 -11.23 15.46
CA PRO A 37 7.18 -10.98 16.58
C PRO A 37 8.07 -12.18 16.94
N ASP A 38 7.50 -13.39 17.01
CA ASP A 38 8.24 -14.56 17.51
C ASP A 38 9.03 -15.34 16.43
N ASN A 39 8.54 -15.33 15.19
CA ASN A 39 9.06 -16.14 14.07
C ASN A 39 9.40 -15.30 12.84
N GLY A 40 9.56 -13.98 13.02
CA GLY A 40 9.79 -13.01 11.96
C GLY A 40 10.81 -11.94 12.37
N LEU A 41 10.61 -10.72 11.90
CA LEU A 41 11.54 -9.60 12.14
C LEU A 41 11.07 -8.63 13.23
N ASP A 42 9.88 -8.82 13.80
CA ASP A 42 9.28 -7.94 14.82
C ASP A 42 9.28 -6.44 14.40
N ILE A 43 9.01 -6.18 13.11
CA ILE A 43 8.90 -4.81 12.59
C ILE A 43 7.48 -4.32 12.84
N PRO A 44 7.27 -3.29 13.69
CA PRO A 44 5.94 -2.90 14.16
C PRO A 44 5.03 -2.33 13.07
N TYR A 45 5.59 -1.93 11.93
CA TYR A 45 4.86 -1.40 10.79
C TYR A 45 5.32 -2.09 9.51
N ALA A 46 4.48 -2.97 8.97
CA ALA A 46 4.67 -3.63 7.68
C ALA A 46 3.37 -3.55 6.88
N TRP A 47 3.47 -3.30 5.58
CA TRP A 47 2.32 -3.18 4.68
C TRP A 47 2.73 -3.52 3.25
N VAL A 48 1.71 -3.77 2.43
CA VAL A 48 1.83 -4.04 1.00
C VAL A 48 0.99 -3.03 0.23
N TYR A 49 1.43 -2.66 -0.97
CA TYR A 49 0.63 -1.90 -1.92
C TYR A 49 0.33 -2.75 -3.15
N GLU A 50 -0.94 -2.82 -3.50
CA GLU A 50 -1.39 -3.16 -4.84
C GLU A 50 -1.72 -1.84 -5.55
N LEU A 51 -0.99 -1.51 -6.62
CA LEU A 51 -1.06 -0.21 -7.28
C LEU A 51 -2.15 -0.16 -8.35
N ARG A 52 -2.24 0.96 -9.07
CA ARG A 52 -3.13 1.09 -10.23
C ARG A 52 -2.89 -0.04 -11.26
N ASP A 53 -3.89 -0.47 -12.01
CA ASP A 53 -5.32 -0.14 -11.95
C ASP A 53 -6.16 -1.33 -11.48
N ASP A 54 -7.48 -1.17 -11.45
CA ASP A 54 -8.42 -2.20 -11.00
C ASP A 54 -8.70 -3.28 -12.07
N GLY A 55 -7.73 -3.54 -12.95
CA GLY A 55 -7.75 -4.66 -13.90
C GLY A 55 -8.14 -4.30 -15.35
N LYS A 56 -8.31 -3.02 -15.70
CA LYS A 56 -8.54 -2.63 -17.11
C LYS A 56 -7.28 -2.81 -17.94
N TYR A 57 -6.14 -2.38 -17.43
CA TYR A 57 -4.83 -2.58 -18.06
C TYR A 57 -3.96 -3.57 -17.26
N GLY A 58 -4.16 -3.66 -15.95
CA GLY A 58 -3.37 -4.52 -15.06
C GLY A 58 -1.88 -4.27 -15.23
N PHE A 59 -1.10 -5.34 -15.43
CA PHE A 59 0.34 -5.25 -15.64
C PHE A 59 0.78 -4.48 -16.90
N LEU A 60 -0.15 -4.18 -17.82
CA LEU A 60 0.09 -3.40 -19.04
C LEU A 60 -0.37 -1.94 -18.90
N LEU A 61 -0.39 -1.41 -17.67
CA LEU A 61 -0.70 -0.01 -17.39
C LEU A 61 0.17 0.93 -18.26
N GLY A 62 -0.48 1.94 -18.84
CA GLY A 62 0.18 2.87 -19.76
C GLY A 62 1.30 3.70 -19.10
N PRO A 63 2.33 4.10 -19.85
CA PRO A 63 3.46 4.86 -19.31
C PRO A 63 3.06 6.22 -18.72
N ASP A 64 1.97 6.82 -19.20
CA ASP A 64 1.43 8.09 -18.69
C ASP A 64 0.92 7.97 -17.24
N GLU A 65 0.70 6.75 -16.73
CA GLU A 65 0.25 6.49 -15.37
C GLU A 65 1.41 6.24 -14.39
N ILE A 66 2.66 6.15 -14.87
CA ILE A 66 3.83 5.86 -14.02
C ILE A 66 4.04 6.98 -12.98
N ILE A 67 4.14 8.22 -13.46
CA ILE A 67 4.39 9.37 -12.58
C ILE A 67 3.20 9.63 -11.65
N PRO A 68 1.94 9.65 -12.12
CA PRO A 68 0.79 9.80 -11.23
C PRO A 68 0.73 8.73 -10.13
N THR A 69 0.99 7.46 -10.45
CA THR A 69 1.01 6.38 -9.45
C THR A 69 2.12 6.59 -8.41
N ALA A 70 3.31 6.99 -8.84
CA ALA A 70 4.42 7.24 -7.93
C ALA A 70 4.15 8.42 -6.98
N GLU A 71 3.56 9.51 -7.46
CA GLU A 71 3.22 10.68 -6.66
C GLU A 71 2.21 10.35 -5.54
N GLU A 72 1.21 9.51 -5.83
CA GLU A 72 0.25 9.03 -4.84
C GLU A 72 0.92 8.25 -3.72
N VAL A 73 1.76 7.29 -4.10
CA VAL A 73 2.48 6.43 -3.17
C VAL A 73 3.39 7.29 -2.29
N VAL A 74 4.17 8.20 -2.87
CA VAL A 74 5.05 9.10 -2.10
C VAL A 74 4.26 9.98 -1.13
N ALA A 75 3.14 10.57 -1.56
CA ALA A 75 2.29 11.37 -0.68
C ALA A 75 1.77 10.56 0.52
N SER A 76 1.38 9.30 0.28
CA SER A 76 0.92 8.40 1.34
C SER A 76 2.03 7.99 2.33
N PHE A 77 3.27 7.81 1.85
CA PHE A 77 4.44 7.58 2.70
C PHE A 77 4.77 8.79 3.57
N ILE A 78 4.67 10.01 3.03
CA ILE A 78 4.87 11.25 3.79
C ILE A 78 3.82 11.37 4.91
N GLU A 79 2.55 11.08 4.60
CA GLU A 79 1.48 11.06 5.59
C GLU A 79 1.76 10.05 6.71
N LEU A 80 2.18 8.82 6.36
CA LEU A 80 2.55 7.80 7.32
C LEU A 80 3.71 8.26 8.22
N ARG A 81 4.80 8.77 7.60
CA ARG A 81 5.93 9.34 8.33
C ARG A 81 5.43 10.37 9.35
N ASN A 82 4.61 11.32 8.91
CA ASN A 82 4.14 12.37 9.80
C ASN A 82 3.34 11.79 10.98
N HIS A 83 2.48 10.80 10.75
CA HIS A 83 1.74 10.10 11.81
C HIS A 83 2.66 9.37 12.80
N LEU A 84 3.72 8.71 12.31
CA LEU A 84 4.66 7.95 13.13
C LEU A 84 5.55 8.84 13.99
N PHE A 85 5.96 10.01 13.48
CA PHE A 85 6.89 10.93 14.17
C PHE A 85 6.18 12.11 14.86
N SER A 86 4.84 12.15 14.84
CA SER A 86 4.04 13.11 15.62
C SER A 86 3.58 12.57 16.99
N GLN A 87 3.84 11.29 17.26
CA GLN A 87 3.57 10.61 18.53
C GLN A 87 4.83 10.57 19.38
#